data_AF-A0A7N5KTE7-F1
#
_entry.id   AF-A0A7N5KTE7-F1
#
_cell.length_a   1.000
_cell.length_b   1.000
_cell.length_c   1.000
_cell.angle_alpha   90.00
_cell.angle_beta   90.00
_cell.angle_gamma   90.00
#
_symmetry.space_group_name_H-M   'P 1'
#
loop_
_entity.id
_entity.type
_entity.pdbx_description
1 polymer ?
#
loop_
_entity_poly.entity_id
_entity_poly.type
_entity_poly.pdbx_seq_one_letter_code
_entity_poly.pdbx_strand_id
1 'polypeptide(L)'
;MSITKFLTLSILDSIDKFCCLHLFCSLFSKGHGLVLKITFCQWKTQQRSTNEFLRMASKGVTITVRLIRSFEHRNFRPVVYHGVNLDQTTKEFILFLKQDIPLRTSLPPPFRNYKYDKLKIVHQAHRAKSNELVLSLEDDDTLMLEEDSTLRTAGIAHETEIAFFCEEDYKNYKANPISSW
;
A
#
# COMPACT_ATOMS: atom_id res chain seq x y z
N MET A 1 -65.17 -11.63 0.07
CA MET A 1 -63.78 -12.12 0.27
C MET A 1 -62.87 -11.14 -0.44
N SER A 2 -62.47 -10.08 0.28
CA SER A 2 -61.17 -9.95 0.98
C SER A 2 -60.03 -9.75 -0.01
N ILE A 3 -59.57 -8.50 -0.19
CA ILE A 3 -58.43 -7.87 0.53
C ILE A 3 -57.13 -8.56 0.07
N THR A 4 -56.17 -7.93 -0.64
CA THR A 4 -55.13 -6.98 -0.16
C THR A 4 -54.28 -6.70 -1.42
N LYS A 5 -54.07 -5.48 -1.96
CA LYS A 5 -53.23 -4.34 -1.53
C LYS A 5 -51.73 -4.66 -1.31
N PHE A 6 -50.88 -3.87 -2.00
CA PHE A 6 -49.47 -3.56 -1.71
C PHE A 6 -48.45 -4.70 -1.92
N LEU A 7 -47.19 -4.53 -2.35
CA LEU A 7 -46.22 -3.44 -2.32
C LEU A 7 -45.17 -3.67 -3.45
N THR A 8 -44.70 -2.56 -4.01
CA THR A 8 -43.31 -2.22 -4.42
C THR A 8 -42.23 -3.33 -4.45
N LEU A 9 -41.39 -3.37 -5.49
CA LEU A 9 -40.03 -2.80 -5.45
C LEU A 9 -39.34 -2.91 -6.81
N SER A 10 -38.79 -1.77 -7.22
CA SER A 10 -37.64 -1.57 -8.12
C SER A 10 -36.55 -2.65 -8.02
N ILE A 11 -35.86 -2.94 -9.12
CA ILE A 11 -34.44 -2.59 -9.33
C ILE A 11 -33.97 -3.09 -10.70
N LEU A 12 -33.29 -2.16 -11.37
CA LEU A 12 -32.53 -2.19 -12.62
C LEU A 12 -32.14 -3.56 -13.19
N ASP A 13 -32.52 -3.72 -14.45
CA ASP A 13 -31.73 -4.36 -15.49
C ASP A 13 -30.28 -3.86 -15.48
N SER A 14 -29.32 -4.75 -15.26
CA SER A 14 -28.00 -4.75 -15.92
C SER A 14 -27.11 -5.80 -15.26
N ILE A 15 -27.32 -7.08 -15.59
CA ILE A 15 -26.26 -8.08 -15.45
C ILE A 15 -26.18 -8.86 -16.75
N ASP A 16 -25.07 -8.60 -17.43
CA ASP A 16 -24.59 -9.29 -18.60
C ASP A 16 -24.65 -10.82 -18.45
N LYS A 17 -25.43 -11.38 -19.34
CA LYS A 17 -25.23 -12.64 -20.07
C LYS A 17 -23.89 -13.35 -19.84
N PHE A 18 -24.05 -14.63 -19.49
CA PHE A 18 -23.23 -15.78 -19.88
C PHE A 18 -21.89 -16.01 -19.15
N CYS A 19 -21.90 -16.96 -18.22
CA CYS A 19 -20.96 -18.08 -18.34
C CYS A 19 -21.56 -19.38 -17.80
N CYS A 20 -21.73 -20.32 -18.73
CA CYS A 20 -22.05 -21.74 -18.63
C CYS A 20 -21.95 -22.41 -17.25
N LEU A 21 -23.06 -22.99 -16.79
CA LEU A 21 -22.99 -24.28 -16.11
C LEU A 21 -23.92 -25.26 -16.81
N HIS A 22 -23.34 -26.00 -17.76
CA HIS A 22 -23.93 -27.19 -18.33
C HIS A 22 -24.05 -28.23 -17.21
N LEU A 23 -25.27 -28.43 -16.69
CA LEU A 23 -25.56 -29.48 -15.73
C LEU A 23 -25.68 -30.80 -16.50
N PHE A 24 -24.59 -31.55 -16.65
CA PHE A 24 -24.68 -32.95 -17.07
C PHE A 24 -25.21 -33.77 -15.88
N CYS A 25 -26.51 -34.04 -15.92
CA CYS A 25 -27.18 -34.92 -14.96
C CYS A 25 -27.01 -36.37 -15.45
N SER A 26 -26.11 -37.13 -14.83
CA SER A 26 -26.04 -38.58 -15.01
C SER A 26 -26.66 -39.26 -13.80
N LEU A 27 -27.90 -39.73 -13.95
CA LEU A 27 -28.57 -40.60 -12.99
C LEU A 27 -27.89 -41.97 -13.02
N PHE A 28 -27.22 -42.35 -11.93
CA PHE A 28 -26.81 -43.74 -11.69
C PHE A 28 -27.56 -44.26 -10.47
N SER A 29 -28.45 -45.22 -10.69
CA SER A 29 -29.24 -45.87 -9.65
C SER A 29 -28.63 -47.24 -9.35
N LYS A 30 -28.16 -47.46 -8.11
CA LYS A 30 -28.00 -48.79 -7.49
C LYS A 30 -27.98 -48.65 -5.97
N GLY A 31 -28.67 -49.58 -5.32
CA GLY A 31 -29.15 -49.48 -3.95
C GLY A 31 -28.09 -49.48 -2.85
N HIS A 32 -28.60 -49.19 -1.65
CA HIS A 32 -27.96 -49.15 -0.34
C HIS A 32 -27.09 -47.91 -0.02
N GLY A 33 -27.66 -47.04 0.83
CA GLY A 33 -26.94 -46.02 1.60
C GLY A 33 -26.66 -44.72 0.84
N LEU A 34 -27.61 -43.78 0.86
CA LEU A 34 -27.41 -42.46 0.27
C LEU A 34 -26.57 -41.57 1.20
N VAL A 35 -25.25 -41.69 1.14
CA VAL A 35 -24.35 -40.67 1.70
C VAL A 35 -24.23 -39.55 0.67
N LEU A 36 -24.90 -38.42 0.92
CA LEU A 36 -24.72 -37.19 0.13
C LEU A 36 -23.29 -36.68 0.34
N LYS A 37 -22.38 -37.02 -0.57
CA LYS A 37 -21.05 -36.43 -0.59
C LYS A 37 -21.13 -35.10 -1.33
N ILE A 38 -21.54 -34.06 -0.61
CA ILE A 38 -21.47 -32.68 -1.10
C ILE A 38 -19.99 -32.36 -1.23
N THR A 39 -19.48 -32.34 -2.46
CA THR A 39 -18.14 -31.81 -2.72
C THR A 39 -18.27 -30.30 -2.61
N PHE A 40 -17.84 -29.77 -1.46
CA PHE A 40 -17.81 -28.35 -1.20
C PHE A 40 -16.87 -27.71 -2.23
N CYS A 41 -17.44 -27.18 -3.30
CA CYS A 41 -16.70 -26.48 -4.33
C CYS A 41 -16.20 -25.18 -3.69
N GLN A 42 -14.95 -25.20 -3.26
CA GLN A 42 -14.28 -24.07 -2.63
C GLN A 42 -14.12 -22.97 -3.69
N TRP A 43 -15.13 -22.10 -3.75
CA TRP A 43 -15.10 -20.90 -4.55
C TRP A 43 -14.05 -19.98 -3.92
N LYS A 44 -12.80 -20.08 -4.38
CA LYS A 44 -11.78 -19.08 -4.10
C LYS A 44 -12.24 -17.81 -4.80
N THR A 45 -12.78 -16.90 -4.00
CA THR A 45 -13.15 -15.55 -4.35
C THR A 45 -12.05 -14.93 -5.21
N GLN A 46 -12.40 -14.65 -6.47
CA GLN A 46 -11.63 -13.90 -7.44
C GLN A 46 -11.57 -12.43 -6.99
N GLN A 47 -10.92 -12.16 -5.85
CA GLN A 47 -10.69 -10.84 -5.28
C GLN A 47 -9.27 -10.34 -5.58
N ARG A 48 -8.74 -10.71 -6.75
CA ARG A 48 -7.39 -10.29 -7.19
C ARG A 48 -7.37 -9.35 -8.38
N SER A 49 -8.53 -9.05 -8.99
CA SER A 49 -8.54 -8.48 -10.34
C SER A 49 -8.80 -6.97 -10.43
N THR A 50 -9.35 -6.32 -9.42
CA THR A 50 -9.70 -4.88 -9.55
C THR A 50 -8.48 -3.96 -9.39
N ASN A 51 -7.52 -4.34 -8.54
CA ASN A 51 -6.25 -3.62 -8.41
C ASN A 51 -5.31 -3.81 -9.61
N GLU A 52 -5.53 -4.85 -10.42
CA GLU A 52 -4.68 -5.18 -11.56
C GLU A 52 -5.11 -4.46 -12.86
N PHE A 53 -6.40 -4.20 -13.04
CA PHE A 53 -6.89 -3.42 -14.19
C PHE A 53 -6.66 -1.90 -14.03
N LEU A 54 -6.68 -1.35 -12.81
CA LEU A 54 -6.25 0.03 -12.56
C LEU A 54 -4.73 0.24 -12.76
N ARG A 55 -3.94 -0.85 -12.75
CA ARG A 55 -2.49 -0.85 -12.94
C ARG A 55 -2.06 -0.59 -14.39
N MET A 56 -2.96 -0.74 -15.36
CA MET A 56 -2.63 -0.68 -16.80
C MET A 56 -2.94 0.66 -17.47
N ALA A 57 -3.63 1.61 -16.80
CA ALA A 57 -4.16 2.81 -17.44
C ALA A 57 -3.68 4.15 -16.84
N SER A 58 -2.92 4.13 -15.75
CA SER A 58 -2.15 5.31 -15.31
C SER A 58 -0.69 4.91 -15.25
N LYS A 59 0.24 5.79 -15.64
CA LYS A 59 1.66 5.64 -15.30
C LYS A 59 1.76 5.69 -13.77
N GLY A 60 1.52 4.56 -13.12
CA GLY A 60 1.53 4.45 -11.67
C GLY A 60 2.92 4.79 -11.17
N VAL A 61 3.02 5.86 -10.39
CA VAL A 61 4.29 6.27 -9.81
C VAL A 61 4.63 5.28 -8.70
N THR A 62 5.79 4.65 -8.80
CA THR A 62 6.32 3.77 -7.77
C THR A 62 7.35 4.53 -6.97
N ILE A 63 7.22 4.51 -5.65
CA ILE A 63 8.08 5.21 -4.71
C ILE A 63 8.55 4.20 -3.67
N THR A 64 9.81 4.28 -3.28
CA THR A 64 10.35 3.46 -2.19
C THR A 64 10.53 4.33 -0.96
N VAL A 65 9.81 4.00 0.11
CA VAL A 65 9.91 4.69 1.40
C VAL A 65 10.77 3.86 2.34
N ARG A 66 11.90 4.42 2.77
CA ARG A 66 12.85 3.83 3.72
C ARG A 66 12.45 4.28 5.11
N LEU A 67 11.90 3.37 5.88
CA LEU A 67 11.58 3.59 7.29
C LEU A 67 12.89 3.56 8.07
N ILE A 68 13.29 4.68 8.67
CA ILE A 68 14.48 4.76 9.51
C ILE A 68 14.05 4.72 10.97
N ARG A 69 14.54 3.73 11.72
CA ARG A 69 14.26 3.61 13.15
C ARG A 69 15.40 4.16 14.01
N SER A 70 16.64 4.05 13.55
CA SER A 70 17.80 4.63 14.25
C SER A 70 18.90 4.99 13.27
N PHE A 71 19.38 6.23 13.37
CA PHE A 71 20.50 6.74 12.59
C PHE A 71 21.84 6.16 13.03
N GLU A 72 22.05 6.03 14.35
CA GLU A 72 23.30 5.54 14.94
C GLU A 72 23.68 4.13 14.46
N HIS A 73 22.70 3.23 14.47
CA HIS A 73 22.85 1.83 14.06
C HIS A 73 22.52 1.60 12.57
N ARG A 74 22.25 2.66 11.81
CA ARG A 74 21.88 2.58 10.38
C ARG A 74 20.73 1.61 10.11
N ASN A 75 19.76 1.54 11.02
CA ASN A 75 18.69 0.56 10.97
C ASN A 75 17.51 1.10 10.14
N PHE A 76 17.43 0.69 8.88
CA PHE A 76 16.35 1.07 7.97
C PHE A 76 15.69 -0.12 7.30
N ARG A 77 14.42 0.04 6.91
CA ARG A 77 13.65 -0.96 6.14
C ARG A 77 12.95 -0.28 4.96
N PRO A 78 13.24 -0.67 3.71
CA PRO A 78 12.53 -0.14 2.55
C PRO A 78 11.13 -0.77 2.42
N VAL A 79 10.15 0.05 2.08
CA VAL A 79 8.78 -0.32 1.76
C VAL A 79 8.40 0.33 0.44
N VAL A 80 7.95 -0.48 -0.51
CA VAL A 80 7.60 0.00 -1.85
C VAL A 80 6.10 0.30 -1.92
N TYR A 81 5.79 1.48 -2.44
CA TYR A 81 4.44 1.95 -2.68
C TYR A 81 4.22 2.13 -4.18
N HIS A 82 3.15 1.54 -4.70
CA HIS A 82 2.78 1.60 -6.11
C HIS A 82 1.53 2.46 -6.31
N GLY A 83 1.45 3.15 -7.45
CA GLY A 83 0.26 3.93 -7.81
C GLY A 83 0.09 5.19 -6.96
N VAL A 84 1.19 5.79 -6.50
CA VAL A 84 1.14 7.01 -5.69
C VAL A 84 0.76 8.20 -6.58
N ASN A 85 -0.17 9.03 -6.12
CA ASN A 85 -0.53 10.26 -6.83
C ASN A 85 0.51 11.36 -6.54
N LEU A 86 1.14 11.94 -7.55
CA LEU A 86 2.14 13.00 -7.35
C LEU A 86 1.53 14.38 -7.06
N ASP A 87 0.25 14.54 -7.37
CA ASP A 87 -0.46 15.82 -7.19
C ASP A 87 -1.06 15.94 -5.78
N GLN A 88 -0.96 14.89 -4.96
CA GLN A 88 -1.33 14.93 -3.53
C GLN A 88 -0.31 15.75 -2.72
N THR A 89 -0.74 16.24 -1.56
CA THR A 89 0.14 16.97 -0.64
C THR A 89 1.05 16.02 0.15
N THR A 90 2.21 16.51 0.57
CA THR A 90 3.12 15.76 1.44
C THR A 90 2.44 15.38 2.76
N LYS A 91 1.64 16.29 3.34
CA LYS A 91 0.90 16.02 4.58
C LYS A 91 -0.07 14.85 4.48
N GLU A 92 -0.85 14.78 3.40
CA GLU A 92 -1.75 13.66 3.13
C GLU A 92 -0.98 12.35 3.01
N PHE A 93 0.16 12.39 2.31
CA PHE A 93 1.02 11.23 2.15
C PHE A 93 1.63 10.75 3.49
N ILE A 94 2.08 11.66 4.35
CA ILE A 94 2.58 11.33 5.70
C ILE A 94 1.46 10.69 6.54
N LEU A 95 0.25 11.26 6.49
CA LEU A 95 -0.89 10.72 7.23
C LEU A 95 -1.23 9.29 6.76
N PHE A 96 -1.22 9.07 5.45
CA PHE A 96 -1.41 7.75 4.86
C PHE A 96 -0.34 6.75 5.35
N LEU A 97 0.94 7.12 5.34
CA LEU A 97 2.02 6.28 5.84
C LEU A 97 1.86 5.94 7.33
N LYS A 98 1.50 6.94 8.16
CA LYS A 98 1.25 6.75 9.60
C LYS A 98 0.15 5.73 9.89
N GLN A 99 -0.85 5.63 9.02
CA GLN A 99 -1.94 4.67 9.14
C GLN A 99 -1.57 3.29 8.59
N ASP A 100 -0.84 3.24 7.47
CA ASP A 100 -0.48 2.01 6.77
C ASP A 100 0.64 1.21 7.48
N ILE A 101 1.65 1.88 8.06
CA ILE A 101 2.80 1.22 8.70
C ILE A 101 2.38 0.26 9.83
N PRO A 102 1.50 0.64 10.78
CA PRO A 102 1.06 -0.26 11.85
C PRO A 102 0.25 -1.46 11.36
N LEU A 103 -0.47 -1.31 10.24
CA LEU A 103 -1.33 -2.34 9.65
C LEU A 103 -0.53 -3.44 8.94
N ARG A 104 0.67 -3.13 8.45
CA ARG A 104 1.52 -4.09 7.73
C ARG A 104 2.11 -5.13 8.67
N THR A 105 1.49 -6.30 8.74
CA THR A 105 2.00 -7.46 9.49
C THR A 105 3.36 -7.97 8.98
N SER A 106 3.74 -7.60 7.74
CA SER A 106 5.07 -7.89 7.17
C SER A 106 6.20 -7.10 7.82
N LEU A 107 5.89 -5.99 8.52
CA LEU A 107 6.90 -5.18 9.20
C LEU A 107 7.12 -5.67 10.64
N PRO A 108 8.39 -5.78 11.07
CA PRO A 108 8.68 -6.18 12.43
C PRO A 108 8.13 -5.15 13.44
N PRO A 109 7.66 -5.58 14.62
CA PRO A 109 7.11 -4.70 15.66
C PRO A 109 7.91 -3.42 15.94
N PRO A 110 9.26 -3.42 15.99
CA PRO A 110 10.03 -2.20 16.25
C PRO A 110 9.83 -1.08 15.22
N PHE A 111 9.49 -1.41 13.98
CA PHE A 111 9.22 -0.40 12.95
C PHE A 111 7.75 0.03 12.94
N ARG A 112 6.84 -0.81 13.45
CA ARG A 112 5.41 -0.52 13.53
C ARG A 112 5.04 0.42 14.68
N ASN A 113 5.72 0.26 15.81
CA ASN A 113 5.44 1.03 17.03
C ASN A 113 6.30 2.29 17.17
N TYR A 114 7.04 2.65 16.13
CA TYR A 114 7.92 3.81 16.14
C TYR A 114 7.19 5.06 15.62
N LYS A 115 7.61 6.23 16.12
CA LYS A 115 7.05 7.52 15.73
C LYS A 115 7.83 8.07 14.54
N TYR A 116 7.13 8.40 13.46
CA TYR A 116 7.73 9.00 12.28
C TYR A 116 7.05 10.33 12.01
N ASP A 117 7.78 11.37 11.61
CA ASP A 117 7.22 12.71 11.45
C ASP A 117 7.61 13.37 10.14
N LYS A 118 8.87 13.26 9.73
CA LYS A 118 9.40 13.96 8.55
C LYS A 118 9.84 13.00 7.46
N LEU A 119 9.70 13.47 6.23
CA LEU A 119 10.18 12.83 5.01
C LEU A 119 11.37 13.60 4.45
N LYS A 120 12.35 12.87 3.90
CA LYS A 120 13.48 13.45 3.17
C LYS A 120 13.81 12.62 1.94
N ILE A 121 14.10 13.25 0.81
CA ILE A 121 14.53 12.54 -0.40
C ILE A 121 15.96 12.04 -0.19
N VAL A 122 16.19 10.74 -0.40
CA VAL A 122 17.52 10.12 -0.31
C VAL A 122 18.15 10.06 -1.69
N HIS A 123 17.38 9.56 -2.67
CA HIS A 123 17.87 9.36 -4.02
C HIS A 123 16.76 9.62 -5.04
N GLN A 124 17.13 10.30 -6.12
CA GLN A 124 16.28 10.52 -7.28
C GLN A 124 16.77 9.59 -8.41
N ALA A 125 15.85 8.90 -9.10
CA ALA A 125 16.12 7.82 -10.04
C ALA A 125 17.11 8.14 -11.19
N HIS A 126 17.44 9.41 -11.42
CA HIS A 126 18.36 9.85 -12.47
C HIS A 126 19.49 10.77 -11.97
N ARG A 127 19.66 10.91 -10.65
CA ARG A 127 20.75 11.67 -10.04
C ARG A 127 21.91 10.72 -9.70
N ALA A 128 23.12 11.26 -9.51
CA ALA A 128 24.21 10.48 -8.96
C ALA A 128 23.81 9.86 -7.62
N LYS A 129 24.10 8.57 -7.45
CA LYS A 129 23.89 7.86 -6.19
C LYS A 129 24.86 8.42 -5.16
N SER A 130 24.36 9.02 -4.08
CA SER A 130 25.19 9.44 -2.95
C SER A 130 25.77 8.20 -2.27
N ASN A 131 27.00 8.33 -1.77
CA ASN A 131 27.71 7.23 -1.08
C ASN A 131 27.20 7.00 0.37
N GLU A 132 26.24 7.79 0.84
CA GLU A 132 25.70 7.69 2.19
C GLU A 132 24.53 6.71 2.25
N LEU A 133 24.68 5.68 3.09
CA LEU A 133 23.77 4.55 3.13
C LEU A 133 22.45 4.82 3.85
N VAL A 134 22.36 5.85 4.71
CA VAL A 134 21.18 6.06 5.57
C VAL A 134 20.43 7.32 5.21
N LEU A 135 21.09 8.48 5.38
CA LEU A 135 20.54 9.80 5.09
C LEU A 135 21.70 10.79 5.07
N SER A 136 21.76 11.66 4.06
CA SER A 136 22.75 12.73 3.98
C SER A 136 22.44 13.84 4.98
N LEU A 137 23.44 14.42 5.64
CA LEU A 137 23.26 15.54 6.59
C LEU A 137 23.43 16.93 5.95
N GLU A 138 24.01 16.98 4.75
CA GLU A 138 24.48 18.23 4.15
C GLU A 138 23.38 19.00 3.39
N ASP A 139 22.38 18.30 2.85
CA ASP A 139 21.34 18.88 1.96
C ASP A 139 19.95 18.97 2.63
N ASP A 140 19.87 19.43 3.88
CA ASP A 140 18.61 19.54 4.62
C ASP A 140 17.61 20.50 3.97
N ASP A 141 18.06 21.69 3.58
CA ASP A 141 17.18 22.77 3.14
C ASP A 141 16.50 22.49 1.77
N THR A 142 17.05 21.57 0.98
CA THR A 142 16.54 21.29 -0.37
C THR A 142 15.81 19.94 -0.47
N LEU A 143 16.14 18.98 0.39
CA LEU A 143 15.62 17.61 0.28
C LEU A 143 14.61 17.24 1.37
N MET A 144 14.44 18.07 2.41
CA MET A 144 13.35 17.89 3.38
C MET A 144 12.02 18.29 2.75
N LEU A 145 11.02 17.42 2.87
CA LEU A 145 9.71 17.69 2.28
C LEU A 145 8.89 18.57 3.21
N GLU A 146 8.48 19.72 2.68
CA GLU A 146 7.50 20.59 3.31
C GLU A 146 6.09 19.98 3.23
N GLU A 147 5.34 20.06 4.33
CA GLU A 147 4.03 19.41 4.48
C GLU A 147 2.98 19.97 3.51
N ASP A 148 3.06 21.27 3.20
CA ASP A 148 2.10 21.98 2.35
C ASP A 148 2.44 21.90 0.85
N SER A 149 3.62 21.36 0.51
CA SER A 149 4.01 21.19 -0.90
C SER A 149 3.43 19.91 -1.50
N THR A 150 3.18 19.93 -2.81
CA THR A 150 2.81 18.71 -3.55
C THR A 150 4.04 17.82 -3.71
N LEU A 151 3.84 16.49 -3.78
CA LEU A 151 4.93 15.54 -3.97
C LEU A 151 5.73 15.84 -5.26
N ARG A 152 5.04 16.28 -6.32
CA ARG A 152 5.64 16.71 -7.58
C ARG A 152 6.58 17.91 -7.40
N THR A 153 6.11 18.96 -6.73
CA THR A 153 6.91 20.18 -6.48
C THR A 153 8.07 19.91 -5.53
N ALA A 154 7.91 18.98 -4.60
CA ALA A 154 8.98 18.51 -3.72
C ALA A 154 10.09 17.74 -4.48
N GLY A 155 9.93 17.47 -5.78
CA GLY A 155 10.93 16.78 -6.59
C GLY A 155 10.81 15.25 -6.53
N ILE A 156 9.66 14.70 -6.14
CA ILE A 156 9.40 13.26 -6.19
C ILE A 156 8.97 12.87 -7.60
N ALA A 157 9.64 11.85 -8.13
CA ALA A 157 9.35 11.23 -9.41
C ALA A 157 9.20 9.70 -9.28
N HIS A 158 8.97 9.02 -10.39
CA HIS A 158 9.02 7.57 -10.45
C HIS A 158 10.37 7.05 -9.95
N GLU A 159 10.37 5.95 -9.19
CA GLU A 159 11.55 5.30 -8.60
C GLU A 159 12.35 6.18 -7.63
N THR A 160 11.73 7.22 -7.06
CA THR A 160 12.37 8.02 -6.02
C THR A 160 12.44 7.25 -4.70
N GLU A 161 13.58 7.34 -4.02
CA GLU A 161 13.76 6.84 -2.67
C GLU A 161 13.61 7.98 -1.66
N ILE A 162 12.70 7.79 -0.71
CA ILE A 162 12.39 8.76 0.35
C ILE A 162 12.67 8.09 1.69
N ALA A 163 13.30 8.78 2.63
CA ALA A 163 13.44 8.37 4.02
C ALA A 163 12.30 8.93 4.87
N PHE A 164 11.78 8.12 5.79
CA PHE A 164 10.78 8.51 6.79
C PHE A 164 11.35 8.30 8.19
N PHE A 165 11.38 9.35 9.01
CA PHE A 165 12.08 9.35 10.31
C PHE A 165 11.46 10.32 11.32
N CYS A 166 11.89 10.21 12.58
CA CYS A 166 11.58 11.15 13.65
C CYS A 166 12.52 12.37 13.62
N GLU A 167 11.96 13.58 13.67
CA GLU A 167 12.75 14.82 13.65
C GLU A 167 13.66 14.96 14.88
N GLU A 168 13.20 14.52 16.06
CA GLU A 168 13.97 14.58 17.29
C GLU A 168 15.25 13.73 17.19
N ASP A 169 15.13 12.49 16.70
CA ASP A 169 16.26 11.59 16.50
C ASP A 169 17.23 12.13 15.45
N TYR A 170 16.71 12.82 14.43
CA TYR A 170 17.54 13.48 13.42
C TYR A 170 18.37 14.63 14.01
N LYS A 171 17.74 15.49 14.82
CA LYS A 171 18.43 16.60 15.51
C LYS A 171 19.50 16.09 16.48
N ASN A 172 19.19 15.01 17.21
CA ASN A 172 20.14 14.36 18.11
C ASN A 172 21.34 13.80 17.36
N TYR A 173 21.11 13.13 16.23
CA TYR A 173 22.17 12.58 15.39
C TYR A 173 23.02 13.69 14.74
N LYS A 174 22.41 14.82 14.34
CA LYS A 174 23.13 15.99 13.82
C LYS A 174 24.03 16.63 14.88
N ALA A 175 23.58 16.68 16.13
CA ALA A 175 24.36 17.20 17.24
C ALA A 175 25.51 16.26 17.65
N ASN A 176 25.31 14.95 17.56
CA ASN A 176 26.30 13.93 17.90
C ASN A 176 26.32 12.83 16.82
N PRO A 177 27.13 12.99 15.75
CA PRO A 177 27.22 11.99 14.69
C PRO A 177 28.02 10.77 15.18
N ILE A 178 27.38 9.94 15.99
CA ILE A 178 27.93 8.68 16.49
C ILE A 178 27.40 7.57 15.59
N SER A 179 28.29 6.84 14.93
CA SER A 179 27.95 5.60 14.25
C SER A 179 28.39 4.41 15.10
N SER A 180 27.43 3.64 15.60
CA SER A 180 27.68 2.43 16.40
C SER A 180 27.57 1.21 15.48
N TRP A 181 28.68 0.47 15.36
CA TRP A 181 28.89 -0.69 14.47
C TRP A 181 28.32 -1.97 15.07
#